data_AF-A0A3A8YJL1-F1
#
_entry.id   AF-A0A3A8YJL1-F1
#
_cell.length_a   1.000
_cell.length_b   1.000
_cell.length_c   1.000
_cell.angle_alpha   90.00
_cell.angle_beta   90.00
_cell.angle_gamma   90.00
#
_symmetry.space_group_name_H-M   'P 1'
#
loop_
_entity.id
_entity.type
_entity.pdbx_description
1 polymer ?
#
loop_
_entity_poly.entity_id
_entity_poly.type
_entity_poly.pdbx_seq_one_letter_code
_entity_poly.pdbx_strand_id
1 'polypeptide(L)'
;MGTFGVTLKKVVDDSYEIETGFGLQEKLAEDLRNGLMGNLQKIAVITDSTVKDLYAEGICKLLNDEGYHAELFVFEAGEKSKTRQTKEMIEDAMLARGYRRDCFVIAVGGGVVTDLSGFLAGTFGRGVPFINYATTLLAAADASVGGKTAVDTPLATNLIGLFYQPKKVYLDIAAWKTLPKRELASGMAETIKHACMADRQFFDYLRENMEKILQFDREACEHVAETNCRIKYHVVEKDERESGLREILNLGHTVGRAVETVSGYRLLHGEALAIGMAAQVRLSNKLGYMTPEEAEEVTALYKKAGLSVEIPDYIDREELVQKLYTDKKVRNGKLRFVLQKGIGDVVEFEDGVFAVAIEEAVAREVIMAL
;
A
#
# COMPACT_ATOMS: atom_id res chain seq x y z
N MET A 1 24.38 -16.20 -42.49
CA MET A 1 23.70 -16.08 -41.18
C MET A 1 22.25 -15.73 -41.44
N GLY A 2 21.31 -16.48 -40.87
CA GLY A 2 19.89 -16.16 -40.93
C GLY A 2 19.44 -15.55 -39.60
N THR A 3 18.87 -14.35 -39.65
CA THR A 3 18.24 -13.70 -38.49
C THR A 3 16.74 -13.83 -38.64
N PHE A 4 16.05 -14.33 -37.62
CA PHE A 4 14.59 -14.40 -37.57
C PHE A 4 14.10 -13.60 -36.37
N GLY A 5 13.21 -12.65 -36.60
CA GLY A 5 12.52 -11.92 -35.54
C GLY A 5 11.20 -12.60 -35.20
N VAL A 6 10.96 -12.86 -33.91
CA VAL A 6 9.64 -13.32 -33.43
C VAL A 6 8.83 -12.09 -33.03
N THR A 7 7.82 -11.74 -33.83
CA THR A 7 6.95 -10.58 -33.55
C THR A 7 5.81 -11.00 -32.61
N LEU A 8 5.93 -10.64 -31.32
CA LEU A 8 4.89 -10.82 -30.31
C LEU A 8 4.35 -9.45 -29.89
N LYS A 9 3.51 -8.82 -30.71
CA LYS A 9 2.81 -7.59 -30.33
C LYS A 9 1.53 -7.96 -29.56
N LYS A 10 1.44 -7.55 -28.31
CA LYS A 10 0.26 -7.72 -27.45
C LYS A 10 -0.29 -6.34 -27.08
N VAL A 11 -1.57 -6.11 -27.30
CA VAL A 11 -2.32 -5.01 -26.67
C VAL A 11 -3.00 -5.61 -25.44
N VAL A 12 -2.78 -5.04 -24.27
CA VAL A 12 -3.37 -5.51 -23.01
C VAL A 12 -4.18 -4.37 -22.42
N ASP A 13 -5.43 -4.65 -22.09
CA ASP A 13 -6.27 -3.79 -21.28
C ASP A 13 -6.38 -4.44 -19.90
N ASP A 14 -5.72 -3.83 -18.93
CA ASP A 14 -5.70 -4.27 -17.53
C ASP A 14 -6.55 -3.35 -16.64
N SER A 15 -7.55 -2.68 -17.21
CA SER A 15 -8.52 -1.88 -16.46
C SER A 15 -9.35 -2.76 -15.52
N TYR A 16 -9.67 -2.24 -14.33
CA TYR A 16 -10.50 -2.90 -13.33
C TYR A 16 -11.30 -1.89 -12.51
N GLU A 17 -12.38 -2.37 -11.88
CA GLU A 17 -13.21 -1.57 -11.01
C GLU A 17 -12.72 -1.61 -9.56
N ILE A 18 -12.96 -0.52 -8.83
CA ILE A 18 -12.82 -0.45 -7.37
C ILE A 18 -14.23 -0.25 -6.80
N GLU A 19 -14.69 -1.21 -6.01
CA GLU A 19 -15.96 -1.17 -5.30
C GLU A 19 -15.70 -0.75 -3.85
N THR A 20 -16.27 0.38 -3.43
CA THR A 20 -16.17 0.90 -2.05
C THR A 20 -17.53 0.83 -1.38
N GLY A 21 -17.58 0.36 -0.14
CA GLY A 21 -18.83 0.34 0.61
C GLY A 21 -18.76 -0.46 1.90
N PHE A 22 -19.92 -0.90 2.40
CA PHE A 22 -20.04 -1.59 3.68
C PHE A 22 -20.62 -2.99 3.47
N GLY A 23 -19.90 -4.02 3.94
CA GLY A 23 -20.36 -5.41 3.86
C GLY A 23 -20.40 -5.91 2.41
N LEU A 24 -19.24 -5.90 1.74
CA LEU A 24 -19.14 -6.15 0.30
C LEU A 24 -19.12 -7.65 -0.08
N GLN A 25 -19.22 -8.58 0.87
CA GLN A 25 -19.15 -10.02 0.58
C GLN A 25 -20.29 -10.51 -0.33
N GLU A 26 -21.51 -9.98 -0.15
CA GLU A 26 -22.65 -10.30 -1.01
C GLU A 26 -22.46 -9.74 -2.41
N LYS A 27 -21.90 -8.54 -2.52
CA LYS A 27 -21.57 -7.90 -3.79
C LYS A 27 -20.48 -8.67 -4.54
N LEU A 28 -19.46 -9.15 -3.83
CA LEU A 28 -18.45 -10.06 -4.39
C LEU A 28 -19.10 -11.32 -4.97
N ALA A 29 -19.97 -11.99 -4.21
CA ALA A 29 -20.68 -13.19 -4.69
C ALA A 29 -21.56 -12.89 -5.91
N GLU A 30 -22.28 -11.76 -5.88
CA GLU A 30 -23.10 -11.29 -7.00
C GLU A 30 -22.28 -11.05 -8.28
N ASP A 31 -21.17 -10.34 -8.18
CA ASP A 31 -20.31 -10.05 -9.33
C ASP A 31 -19.71 -11.32 -9.92
N LEU A 32 -19.33 -12.29 -9.06
CA LEU A 32 -18.86 -13.59 -9.52
C LEU A 32 -19.97 -14.34 -10.29
N ARG A 33 -21.20 -14.41 -9.76
CA ARG A 33 -22.36 -14.99 -10.48
C ARG A 33 -22.62 -14.30 -11.82
N ASN A 34 -22.41 -12.99 -11.88
CA ASN A 34 -22.59 -12.20 -13.09
C ASN A 34 -21.40 -12.30 -14.07
N GLY A 35 -20.42 -13.17 -13.78
CA GLY A 35 -19.38 -13.56 -14.73
C GLY A 35 -18.07 -12.78 -14.62
N LEU A 36 -17.82 -12.07 -13.50
CA LEU A 36 -16.55 -11.37 -13.26
C LEU A 36 -15.30 -12.23 -13.54
N MET A 37 -15.40 -13.54 -13.27
CA MET A 37 -14.32 -14.51 -13.44
C MET A 37 -14.61 -15.55 -14.54
N GLY A 38 -15.61 -15.30 -15.39
CA GLY A 38 -16.05 -16.22 -16.43
C GLY A 38 -16.46 -17.58 -15.84
N ASN A 39 -15.91 -18.66 -16.38
CA ASN A 39 -16.26 -20.04 -16.00
C ASN A 39 -15.38 -20.62 -14.88
N LEU A 40 -14.49 -19.81 -14.27
CA LEU A 40 -13.60 -20.31 -13.21
C LEU A 40 -14.40 -20.59 -11.93
N GLN A 41 -14.37 -21.84 -11.46
CA GLN A 41 -15.11 -22.27 -10.27
C GLN A 41 -14.22 -22.49 -9.05
N LYS A 42 -12.91 -22.69 -9.24
CA LYS A 42 -11.97 -23.02 -8.17
C LYS A 42 -11.31 -21.76 -7.62
N ILE A 43 -11.51 -21.49 -6.34
CA ILE A 43 -11.11 -20.24 -5.68
C ILE A 43 -10.11 -20.54 -4.57
N ALA A 44 -8.95 -19.90 -4.61
CA ALA A 44 -8.01 -19.89 -3.50
C ALA A 44 -8.22 -18.60 -2.70
N VAL A 45 -8.84 -18.71 -1.53
CA VAL A 45 -9.01 -17.57 -0.61
C VAL A 45 -7.76 -17.50 0.26
N ILE A 46 -6.92 -16.50 0.03
CA ILE A 46 -5.65 -16.31 0.76
C ILE A 46 -5.83 -15.22 1.82
N THR A 47 -5.42 -15.51 3.05
CA THR A 47 -5.59 -14.60 4.20
C THR A 47 -4.54 -14.86 5.28
N ASP A 48 -4.51 -14.02 6.31
CA ASP A 48 -3.67 -14.22 7.50
C ASP A 48 -4.46 -14.78 8.69
N SER A 49 -3.74 -15.20 9.74
CA SER A 49 -4.31 -15.83 10.93
C SER A 49 -5.25 -14.93 11.75
N THR A 50 -5.22 -13.61 11.58
CA THR A 50 -6.13 -12.67 12.25
C THR A 50 -7.41 -12.46 11.44
N VAL A 51 -7.28 -12.24 10.14
CA VAL A 51 -8.39 -11.94 9.22
C VAL A 51 -9.22 -13.19 8.91
N LYS A 52 -8.63 -14.38 9.05
CA LYS A 52 -9.28 -15.68 8.84
C LYS A 52 -10.67 -15.75 9.45
N ASP A 53 -10.76 -15.62 10.77
CA ASP A 53 -12.00 -15.86 11.52
C ASP A 53 -12.97 -14.67 11.43
N LEU A 54 -12.45 -13.47 11.15
CA LEU A 54 -13.25 -12.25 11.06
C LEU A 54 -14.01 -12.15 9.74
N TYR A 55 -13.37 -12.51 8.62
CA TYR A 55 -13.90 -12.25 7.28
C TYR A 55 -13.73 -13.43 6.31
N ALA A 56 -12.55 -14.04 6.27
CA ALA A 56 -12.24 -14.98 5.20
C ALA A 56 -13.04 -16.29 5.28
N GLU A 57 -13.29 -16.83 6.47
CA GLU A 57 -14.17 -18.01 6.65
C GLU A 57 -15.60 -17.74 6.20
N GLY A 58 -16.15 -16.59 6.55
CA GLY A 58 -17.49 -16.17 6.13
C GLY A 58 -17.60 -16.04 4.62
N ILE A 59 -16.63 -15.37 3.99
CA ILE A 59 -16.56 -15.23 2.53
C ILE A 59 -16.40 -16.61 1.87
N CYS A 60 -15.50 -17.45 2.36
CA CYS A 60 -15.28 -18.79 1.80
C CYS A 60 -16.54 -19.65 1.89
N LYS A 61 -17.27 -19.59 3.00
CA LYS A 61 -18.55 -20.30 3.16
C LYS A 61 -19.60 -19.77 2.17
N LEU A 62 -19.79 -18.46 2.11
CA LEU A 62 -20.72 -17.81 1.18
C LEU A 62 -20.46 -18.27 -0.27
N LEU A 63 -19.21 -18.25 -0.71
CA LEU A 63 -18.85 -18.66 -2.07
C LEU A 63 -19.15 -20.15 -2.34
N ASN A 64 -18.93 -21.02 -1.36
CA ASN A 64 -19.28 -22.44 -1.49
C ASN A 64 -20.80 -22.67 -1.52
N ASP A 65 -21.57 -21.92 -0.71
CA ASP A 65 -23.04 -21.97 -0.73
C ASP A 65 -23.61 -21.49 -2.09
N GLU A 66 -22.89 -20.61 -2.78
CA GLU A 66 -23.16 -20.15 -4.16
C GLU A 66 -22.69 -21.11 -5.25
N GLY A 67 -22.14 -22.27 -4.88
CA GLY A 67 -21.73 -23.34 -5.79
C GLY A 67 -20.30 -23.27 -6.30
N TYR A 68 -19.48 -22.31 -5.84
CA TYR A 68 -18.04 -22.30 -6.13
C TYR A 68 -17.29 -23.36 -5.31
N HIS A 69 -16.04 -23.63 -5.68
CA HIS A 69 -15.12 -24.46 -4.93
C HIS A 69 -14.06 -23.58 -4.27
N ALA A 70 -14.42 -22.97 -3.14
CA ALA A 70 -13.54 -22.07 -2.41
C ALA A 70 -12.86 -22.79 -1.24
N GLU A 71 -11.53 -22.67 -1.17
CA GLU A 71 -10.73 -23.19 -0.06
C GLU A 71 -9.83 -22.10 0.53
N LEU A 72 -9.61 -22.16 1.85
CA LEU A 72 -8.76 -21.24 2.59
C LEU A 72 -7.29 -21.67 2.58
N PHE A 73 -6.43 -20.67 2.37
CA PHE A 73 -4.98 -20.74 2.51
C PHE A 73 -4.54 -19.64 3.46
N VAL A 74 -4.01 -20.06 4.61
CA VAL A 74 -3.80 -19.17 5.75
C VAL A 74 -2.32 -19.17 6.11
N PHE A 75 -1.77 -17.99 6.35
CA PHE A 75 -0.43 -17.81 6.89
C PHE A 75 -0.45 -16.96 8.16
N GLU A 76 0.66 -16.88 8.89
CA GLU A 76 0.72 -16.14 10.14
C GLU A 76 0.64 -14.63 9.90
N ALA A 77 -0.11 -13.89 10.72
CA ALA A 77 -0.27 -12.44 10.57
C ALA A 77 1.03 -11.65 10.83
N GLY A 78 1.17 -10.52 10.12
CA GLY A 78 2.25 -9.54 10.30
C GLY A 78 3.30 -9.53 9.18
N GLU A 79 4.03 -8.40 9.09
CA GLU A 79 4.99 -8.12 8.01
C GLU A 79 6.09 -9.19 7.89
N LYS A 80 6.50 -9.81 9.00
CA LYS A 80 7.52 -10.88 9.01
C LYS A 80 7.12 -12.12 8.20
N SER A 81 5.82 -12.30 7.96
CA SER A 81 5.31 -13.39 7.12
C SER A 81 5.28 -13.04 5.64
N LYS A 82 5.54 -11.79 5.26
CA LYS A 82 5.55 -11.33 3.86
C LYS A 82 6.83 -11.75 3.12
N THR A 83 7.05 -13.05 3.00
CA THR A 83 8.31 -13.60 2.49
C THR A 83 8.11 -14.58 1.34
N ARG A 84 9.20 -14.88 0.63
CA ARG A 84 9.21 -15.93 -0.39
C ARG A 84 8.86 -17.32 0.18
N GLN A 85 9.23 -17.58 1.42
CA GLN A 85 8.98 -18.87 2.08
C GLN A 85 7.48 -19.06 2.35
N THR A 86 6.80 -18.01 2.81
CA THR A 86 5.33 -18.04 2.98
C THR A 86 4.63 -18.24 1.64
N LYS A 87 5.08 -17.53 0.60
CA LYS A 87 4.57 -17.69 -0.75
C LYS A 87 4.73 -19.15 -1.24
N GLU A 88 5.93 -19.72 -1.12
CA GLU A 88 6.22 -21.11 -1.49
C GLU A 88 5.30 -22.09 -0.76
N MET A 89 5.13 -21.93 0.55
CA MET A 89 4.23 -22.76 1.35
C MET A 89 2.79 -22.75 0.82
N ILE A 90 2.27 -21.57 0.46
CA ILE A 90 0.90 -21.44 -0.07
C ILE A 90 0.81 -22.05 -1.47
N GLU A 91 1.81 -21.84 -2.32
CA GLU A 91 1.85 -22.43 -3.67
C GLU A 91 1.85 -23.96 -3.61
N ASP A 92 2.67 -24.55 -2.74
CA ASP A 92 2.72 -26.00 -2.55
C ASP A 92 1.41 -26.56 -2.00
N ALA A 93 0.79 -25.87 -1.04
CA ALA A 93 -0.53 -26.24 -0.53
C ALA A 93 -1.60 -26.19 -1.64
N MET A 94 -1.58 -25.16 -2.48
CA MET A 94 -2.48 -25.04 -3.64
C MET A 94 -2.24 -26.19 -4.63
N LEU A 95 -0.98 -26.50 -4.96
CA LEU A 95 -0.64 -27.59 -5.88
C LEU A 95 -1.10 -28.96 -5.35
N ALA A 96 -0.90 -29.21 -4.05
CA ALA A 96 -1.31 -30.44 -3.37
C ALA A 96 -2.84 -30.64 -3.39
N ARG A 97 -3.61 -29.55 -3.29
CA ARG A 97 -5.08 -29.54 -3.42
C ARG A 97 -5.56 -29.50 -4.88
N GLY A 98 -4.65 -29.67 -5.84
CA GLY A 98 -4.98 -29.77 -7.25
C GLY A 98 -5.36 -28.44 -7.89
N TYR A 99 -4.92 -27.29 -7.37
CA TYR A 99 -5.05 -26.01 -8.07
C TYR A 99 -4.08 -25.98 -9.25
N ARG A 100 -4.56 -25.55 -10.42
CA ARG A 100 -3.76 -25.37 -11.65
C ARG A 100 -4.13 -24.01 -12.28
N ARG A 101 -4.08 -23.87 -13.60
CA ARG A 101 -4.35 -22.58 -14.29
C ARG A 101 -5.83 -22.20 -14.33
N ASP A 102 -6.71 -23.14 -14.05
CA ASP A 102 -8.17 -23.05 -14.02
C ASP A 102 -8.69 -22.67 -12.62
N CYS A 103 -7.97 -21.76 -11.95
CA CYS A 103 -8.38 -21.19 -10.68
C CYS A 103 -8.18 -19.67 -10.67
N PHE A 104 -8.64 -19.03 -9.60
CA PHE A 104 -8.27 -17.66 -9.28
C PHE A 104 -8.09 -17.46 -7.79
N VAL A 105 -7.44 -16.36 -7.43
CA VAL A 105 -7.13 -15.99 -6.05
C VAL A 105 -8.06 -14.88 -5.56
N ILE A 106 -8.54 -14.97 -4.32
CA ILE A 106 -9.14 -13.84 -3.61
C ILE A 106 -8.26 -13.55 -2.39
N ALA A 107 -7.64 -12.37 -2.37
CA ALA A 107 -6.82 -11.91 -1.25
C ALA A 107 -7.73 -11.18 -0.26
N VAL A 108 -7.97 -11.76 0.92
CA VAL A 108 -8.84 -11.18 1.96
C VAL A 108 -7.98 -10.70 3.11
N GLY A 109 -7.73 -9.39 3.23
CA GLY A 109 -6.83 -8.88 4.25
C GLY A 109 -6.32 -7.46 4.06
N GLY A 110 -5.26 -7.14 4.81
CA GLY A 110 -4.49 -5.90 4.68
C GLY A 110 -3.39 -5.98 3.62
N GLY A 111 -2.49 -4.99 3.62
CA GLY A 111 -1.44 -4.85 2.60
C GLY A 111 -0.50 -6.05 2.45
N VAL A 112 -0.16 -6.71 3.56
CA VAL A 112 0.65 -7.94 3.54
C VAL A 112 -0.03 -9.04 2.73
N VAL A 113 -1.32 -9.26 2.98
CA VAL A 113 -2.12 -10.28 2.28
C VAL A 113 -2.27 -9.93 0.81
N THR A 114 -2.60 -8.68 0.47
CA THR A 114 -2.81 -8.28 -0.93
C THR A 114 -1.53 -8.36 -1.76
N ASP A 115 -0.39 -7.90 -1.22
CA ASP A 115 0.89 -7.93 -1.93
C ASP A 115 1.38 -9.37 -2.16
N LEU A 116 1.36 -10.20 -1.10
CA LEU A 116 1.81 -11.58 -1.19
C LEU A 116 0.91 -12.40 -2.13
N SER A 117 -0.41 -12.22 -2.02
CA SER A 117 -1.39 -12.94 -2.84
C SER A 117 -1.33 -12.50 -4.30
N GLY A 118 -1.15 -11.20 -4.56
CA GLY A 118 -0.97 -10.69 -5.92
C GLY A 118 0.33 -11.21 -6.56
N PHE A 119 1.43 -11.28 -5.79
CA PHE A 119 2.69 -11.83 -6.31
C PHE A 119 2.59 -13.33 -6.57
N LEU A 120 1.92 -14.06 -5.68
CA LEU A 120 1.56 -15.45 -5.89
C LEU A 120 0.72 -15.62 -7.14
N ALA A 121 -0.39 -14.90 -7.29
CA ALA A 121 -1.29 -15.01 -8.44
C ALA A 121 -0.58 -14.71 -9.76
N GLY A 122 0.28 -13.68 -9.80
CA GLY A 122 1.04 -13.30 -10.99
C GLY A 122 2.10 -14.32 -11.42
N THR A 123 2.55 -15.19 -10.52
CA THR A 123 3.59 -16.20 -10.81
C THR A 123 3.05 -17.63 -10.89
N PHE A 124 2.00 -17.96 -10.14
CA PHE A 124 1.38 -19.26 -10.12
C PHE A 124 0.82 -19.63 -11.50
N GLY A 125 1.23 -20.78 -12.05
CA GLY A 125 0.83 -21.17 -13.40
C GLY A 125 1.30 -20.22 -14.52
N ARG A 126 2.20 -19.28 -14.23
CA ARG A 126 2.57 -18.11 -15.06
C ARG A 126 1.48 -17.03 -15.16
N GLY A 127 0.65 -16.89 -14.12
CA GLY A 127 -0.42 -15.92 -14.02
C GLY A 127 -1.78 -16.59 -13.95
N VAL A 128 -2.43 -16.48 -12.79
CA VAL A 128 -3.87 -16.72 -12.60
C VAL A 128 -4.52 -15.40 -12.18
N PRO A 129 -5.80 -15.15 -12.53
CA PRO A 129 -6.41 -13.88 -12.14
C PRO A 129 -6.61 -13.81 -10.63
N PHE A 130 -6.72 -12.59 -10.09
CA PHE A 130 -6.97 -12.39 -8.67
C PHE A 130 -7.85 -11.18 -8.39
N ILE A 131 -8.45 -11.18 -7.20
CA ILE A 131 -9.28 -10.11 -6.65
C ILE A 131 -8.68 -9.70 -5.30
N ASN A 132 -8.67 -8.40 -5.01
CA ASN A 132 -8.38 -7.90 -3.68
C ASN A 132 -9.69 -7.63 -2.93
N TYR A 133 -9.83 -8.16 -1.72
CA TYR A 133 -10.85 -7.81 -0.74
C TYR A 133 -10.15 -7.17 0.46
N ALA A 134 -10.00 -5.85 0.41
CA ALA A 134 -9.23 -5.09 1.38
C ALA A 134 -10.03 -4.84 2.65
N THR A 135 -9.45 -5.23 3.79
CA THR A 135 -10.10 -5.12 5.12
C THR A 135 -9.45 -4.08 6.03
N THR A 136 -8.41 -3.40 5.57
CA THR A 136 -7.69 -2.37 6.34
C THR A 136 -7.76 -1.02 5.63
N LEU A 137 -7.75 0.07 6.42
CA LEU A 137 -7.64 1.42 5.85
C LEU A 137 -6.36 1.59 5.04
N LEU A 138 -5.23 1.03 5.51
CA LEU A 138 -3.96 1.08 4.79
C LEU A 138 -4.06 0.40 3.42
N ALA A 139 -4.69 -0.77 3.33
CA ALA A 139 -4.87 -1.46 2.05
C ALA A 139 -5.80 -0.69 1.11
N ALA A 140 -6.84 -0.04 1.64
CA ALA A 140 -7.73 0.83 0.85
C ALA A 140 -7.03 2.09 0.36
N ALA A 141 -6.14 2.66 1.17
CA ALA A 141 -5.34 3.82 0.83
C ALA A 141 -4.28 3.49 -0.22
N ASP A 142 -3.54 2.41 0.00
CA ASP A 142 -2.34 2.10 -0.76
C ASP A 142 -2.39 0.66 -1.31
N ALA A 143 -1.99 -0.35 -0.54
CA ALA A 143 -1.54 -1.64 -1.07
C ALA A 143 -2.49 -2.37 -2.05
N SER A 144 -3.82 -2.22 -1.93
CA SER A 144 -4.76 -2.94 -2.80
C SER A 144 -4.91 -2.37 -4.22
N VAL A 145 -4.40 -1.15 -4.47
CA VAL A 145 -4.58 -0.40 -5.74
C VAL A 145 -3.24 -0.19 -6.45
N GLY A 146 -3.22 -0.41 -7.76
CA GLY A 146 -2.11 -0.08 -8.65
C GLY A 146 -1.08 -1.18 -8.89
N GLY A 147 -1.40 -2.43 -8.55
CA GLY A 147 -0.77 -3.63 -9.08
C GLY A 147 0.68 -3.91 -8.68
N LYS A 148 1.30 -3.11 -7.79
CA LYS A 148 2.62 -3.46 -7.23
C LYS A 148 2.41 -4.59 -6.23
N THR A 149 2.95 -5.76 -6.53
CA THR A 149 2.85 -6.93 -5.67
C THR A 149 4.24 -7.42 -5.35
N ALA A 150 4.55 -7.73 -4.10
CA ALA A 150 5.90 -8.05 -3.69
C ALA A 150 5.97 -8.84 -2.38
N VAL A 151 7.16 -9.35 -2.09
CA VAL A 151 7.57 -9.88 -0.80
C VAL A 151 8.87 -9.25 -0.36
N ASP A 152 9.09 -9.31 0.95
CA ASP A 152 10.28 -8.78 1.60
C ASP A 152 11.45 -9.74 1.52
N THR A 153 12.63 -9.17 1.72
CA THR A 153 13.90 -9.89 1.85
C THR A 153 14.65 -9.38 3.08
N PRO A 154 15.63 -10.13 3.61
CA PRO A 154 16.49 -9.62 4.68
C PRO A 154 17.20 -8.30 4.35
N LEU A 155 17.33 -7.95 3.05
CA LEU A 155 17.97 -6.73 2.59
C LEU A 155 17.03 -5.52 2.62
N ALA A 156 15.79 -5.69 2.16
CA ALA A 156 14.82 -4.61 1.99
C ALA A 156 13.38 -5.15 1.81
N THR A 157 12.41 -4.29 2.15
CA THR A 157 10.98 -4.54 1.91
C THR A 157 10.62 -4.41 0.43
N ASN A 158 9.60 -5.14 0.00
CA ASN A 158 9.02 -5.08 -1.35
C ASN A 158 10.03 -5.26 -2.51
N LEU A 159 11.17 -5.93 -2.26
CA LEU A 159 12.27 -5.98 -3.20
C LEU A 159 12.04 -6.96 -4.36
N ILE A 160 11.30 -8.04 -4.10
CA ILE A 160 11.04 -9.09 -5.09
C ILE A 160 9.54 -9.14 -5.36
N GLY A 161 9.15 -8.88 -6.60
CA GLY A 161 7.75 -8.76 -6.97
C GLY A 161 7.53 -8.59 -8.47
N LEU A 162 6.29 -8.27 -8.85
CA LEU A 162 5.93 -7.81 -10.20
C LEU A 162 4.75 -6.84 -10.17
N PHE A 163 4.59 -6.12 -11.29
CA PHE A 163 3.37 -5.38 -11.59
C PHE A 163 2.30 -6.35 -12.12
N TYR A 164 1.24 -6.59 -11.35
CA TYR A 164 0.13 -7.48 -11.67
C TYR A 164 -1.20 -6.88 -11.22
N GLN A 165 -2.08 -6.53 -12.17
CA GLN A 165 -3.34 -5.88 -11.86
C GLN A 165 -4.42 -6.88 -11.42
N PRO A 166 -5.22 -6.56 -10.39
CA PRO A 166 -6.37 -7.36 -10.00
C PRO A 166 -7.47 -7.27 -11.06
N LYS A 167 -8.43 -8.19 -11.01
CA LYS A 167 -9.66 -8.13 -11.82
C LYS A 167 -10.73 -7.23 -11.22
N LYS A 168 -10.73 -7.07 -9.90
CA LYS A 168 -11.55 -6.12 -9.15
C LYS A 168 -10.94 -5.91 -7.75
N VAL A 169 -11.16 -4.75 -7.17
CA VAL A 169 -10.81 -4.43 -5.79
C VAL A 169 -12.09 -4.13 -5.02
N TYR A 170 -12.31 -4.80 -3.89
CA TYR A 170 -13.38 -4.51 -2.95
C TYR A 170 -12.77 -3.86 -1.71
N LEU A 171 -13.22 -2.66 -1.37
CA LEU A 171 -12.80 -1.90 -0.21
C LEU A 171 -13.94 -1.89 0.80
N ASP A 172 -13.93 -2.88 1.69
CA ASP A 172 -14.98 -3.05 2.68
C ASP A 172 -14.71 -2.18 3.91
N ILE A 173 -15.33 -1.01 3.94
CA ILE A 173 -15.23 -0.04 5.00
C ILE A 173 -15.76 -0.62 6.31
N ALA A 174 -16.77 -1.51 6.26
CA ALA A 174 -17.28 -2.17 7.47
C ALA A 174 -16.21 -2.96 8.21
N ALA A 175 -15.16 -3.41 7.51
CA ALA A 175 -14.05 -4.12 8.12
C ALA A 175 -13.22 -3.26 9.07
N TRP A 176 -13.20 -1.93 8.86
CA TRP A 176 -12.37 -1.04 9.69
C TRP A 176 -12.85 -0.95 11.14
N LYS A 177 -14.12 -1.29 11.40
CA LYS A 177 -14.68 -1.35 12.75
C LYS A 177 -13.98 -2.36 13.67
N THR A 178 -13.39 -3.42 13.11
CA THR A 178 -12.67 -4.44 13.89
C THR A 178 -11.17 -4.19 13.97
N LEU A 179 -10.65 -3.18 13.26
CA LEU A 179 -9.23 -2.85 13.30
C LEU A 179 -8.82 -2.40 14.69
N PRO A 180 -7.67 -2.87 15.20
CA PRO A 180 -7.03 -2.24 16.34
C PRO A 180 -6.81 -0.75 16.06
N LYS A 181 -6.98 0.11 17.08
CA LYS A 181 -6.78 1.57 16.94
C LYS A 181 -5.42 1.91 16.33
N ARG A 182 -4.38 1.13 16.66
CA ARG A 182 -3.02 1.27 16.12
C ARG A 182 -2.96 1.04 14.60
N GLU A 183 -3.69 0.06 14.08
CA GLU A 183 -3.77 -0.23 12.64
C GLU A 183 -4.60 0.83 11.90
N LEU A 184 -5.68 1.33 12.52
CA LEU A 184 -6.46 2.43 11.96
C LEU A 184 -5.61 3.70 11.85
N ALA A 185 -4.87 4.06 12.92
CA ALA A 185 -3.93 5.17 12.91
C ALA A 185 -2.83 4.97 11.85
N SER A 186 -2.27 3.76 11.75
CA SER A 186 -1.28 3.42 10.71
C SER A 186 -1.84 3.66 9.30
N GLY A 187 -3.07 3.25 9.01
CA GLY A 187 -3.73 3.53 7.74
C GLY A 187 -3.96 5.03 7.48
N MET A 188 -4.28 5.80 8.52
CA MET A 188 -4.45 7.25 8.40
C MET A 188 -3.18 7.96 7.95
N ALA A 189 -1.99 7.41 8.23
CA ALA A 189 -0.75 8.00 7.78
C ALA A 189 -0.71 8.16 6.25
N GLU A 190 -1.12 7.12 5.52
CA GLU A 190 -1.16 7.16 4.06
C GLU A 190 -2.25 8.07 3.52
N THR A 191 -3.40 8.11 4.19
CA THR A 191 -4.48 9.05 3.86
C THR A 191 -4.04 10.50 4.03
N ILE A 192 -3.32 10.83 5.11
CA ILE A 192 -2.76 12.18 5.31
C ILE A 192 -1.71 12.48 4.24
N LYS A 193 -0.83 11.53 3.91
CA LYS A 193 0.14 11.68 2.80
C LYS A 193 -0.56 12.04 1.48
N HIS A 194 -1.64 11.35 1.12
CA HIS A 194 -2.41 11.65 -0.08
C HIS A 194 -3.01 13.06 -0.08
N ALA A 195 -3.56 13.51 1.05
CA ALA A 195 -4.03 14.89 1.20
C ALA A 195 -2.88 15.89 1.03
N CYS A 196 -1.75 15.67 1.72
CA CYS A 196 -0.55 16.51 1.64
C CYS A 196 -0.01 16.66 0.21
N MET A 197 -0.07 15.61 -0.61
CA MET A 197 0.50 15.63 -1.96
C MET A 197 -0.47 16.12 -3.05
N ALA A 198 -1.77 16.14 -2.81
CA ALA A 198 -2.76 16.29 -3.90
C ALA A 198 -3.99 17.15 -3.60
N ASP A 199 -4.36 17.39 -2.34
CA ASP A 199 -5.66 18.00 -2.05
C ASP A 199 -5.70 18.73 -0.69
N ARG A 200 -5.57 20.07 -0.72
CA ARG A 200 -5.68 20.92 0.48
C ARG A 200 -7.05 20.81 1.15
N GLN A 201 -8.13 20.71 0.38
CA GLN A 201 -9.48 20.61 0.96
C GLN A 201 -9.66 19.29 1.69
N PHE A 202 -9.10 18.20 1.15
CA PHE A 202 -9.08 16.93 1.84
C PHE A 202 -8.24 16.99 3.12
N PHE A 203 -7.09 17.68 3.11
CA PHE A 203 -6.29 17.88 4.31
C PHE A 203 -7.09 18.59 5.42
N ASP A 204 -7.78 19.69 5.06
CA ASP A 204 -8.62 20.43 6.01
C ASP A 204 -9.79 19.57 6.51
N TYR A 205 -10.40 18.76 5.64
CA TYR A 205 -11.44 17.79 6.01
C TYR A 205 -10.94 16.77 7.04
N LEU A 206 -9.76 16.17 6.81
CA LEU A 206 -9.14 15.23 7.74
C LEU A 206 -8.88 15.88 9.10
N ARG A 207 -8.38 17.13 9.09
CA ARG A 207 -8.16 17.91 10.30
C ARG A 207 -9.44 18.14 11.09
N GLU A 208 -10.56 18.41 10.42
CA GLU A 208 -11.85 18.68 11.06
C GLU A 208 -12.59 17.41 11.52
N ASN A 209 -12.38 16.27 10.84
CA ASN A 209 -13.14 15.04 11.07
C ASN A 209 -12.31 13.88 11.64
N MET A 210 -11.04 14.09 12.01
CA MET A 210 -10.16 13.02 12.54
C MET A 210 -10.80 12.19 13.64
N GLU A 211 -11.43 12.82 14.64
CA GLU A 211 -12.08 12.11 15.73
C GLU A 211 -13.23 11.21 15.26
N LYS A 212 -14.01 11.67 14.28
CA LYS A 212 -15.10 10.88 13.69
C LYS A 212 -14.55 9.67 12.94
N ILE A 213 -13.50 9.86 12.15
CA ILE A 213 -12.83 8.78 11.40
C ILE A 213 -12.29 7.72 12.36
N LEU A 214 -11.57 8.14 13.42
CA LEU A 214 -11.02 7.23 14.43
C LEU A 214 -12.10 6.51 15.27
N GLN A 215 -13.33 7.04 15.29
CA GLN A 215 -14.49 6.43 15.92
C GLN A 215 -15.38 5.65 14.95
N PHE A 216 -14.92 5.45 13.71
CA PHE A 216 -15.65 4.73 12.67
C PHE A 216 -17.01 5.36 12.34
N ASP A 217 -17.06 6.69 12.25
CA ASP A 217 -18.21 7.38 11.69
C ASP A 217 -18.37 7.01 10.21
N ARG A 218 -19.59 6.60 9.84
CA ARG A 218 -19.88 6.00 8.54
C ARG A 218 -19.59 6.96 7.38
N GLU A 219 -20.16 8.16 7.46
CA GLU A 219 -20.04 9.17 6.40
C GLU A 219 -18.60 9.66 6.27
N ALA A 220 -17.91 9.85 7.40
CA ALA A 220 -16.51 10.26 7.38
C ALA A 220 -15.59 9.20 6.77
N CYS A 221 -15.78 7.92 7.11
CA CYS A 221 -14.98 6.82 6.56
C CYS A 221 -15.25 6.61 5.07
N GLU A 222 -16.50 6.76 4.62
CA GLU A 222 -16.88 6.67 3.20
C GLU A 222 -16.23 7.78 2.38
N HIS A 223 -16.32 9.03 2.84
CA HIS A 223 -15.66 10.16 2.17
C HIS A 223 -14.14 10.00 2.11
N VAL A 224 -13.52 9.50 3.20
CA VAL A 224 -12.09 9.18 3.22
C VAL A 224 -11.76 8.10 2.19
N ALA A 225 -12.48 6.99 2.14
CA ALA A 225 -12.22 5.91 1.20
C ALA A 225 -12.25 6.41 -0.25
N GLU A 226 -13.34 7.07 -0.64
CA GLU A 226 -13.56 7.56 -2.00
C GLU A 226 -12.49 8.56 -2.44
N THR A 227 -12.21 9.56 -1.59
CA THR A 227 -11.23 10.60 -1.91
C THR A 227 -9.82 10.03 -2.04
N ASN A 228 -9.46 9.10 -1.16
CA ASN A 228 -8.16 8.46 -1.16
C ASN A 228 -7.95 7.61 -2.42
N CYS A 229 -8.96 6.83 -2.80
CA CYS A 229 -8.95 6.05 -4.04
C CYS A 229 -8.87 6.93 -5.28
N ARG A 230 -9.65 8.03 -5.33
CA ARG A 230 -9.62 8.99 -6.43
C ARG A 230 -8.22 9.57 -6.63
N ILE A 231 -7.57 10.03 -5.56
CA ILE A 231 -6.21 10.58 -5.61
C ILE A 231 -5.23 9.54 -6.15
N LYS A 232 -5.26 8.33 -5.58
CA LYS A 232 -4.32 7.28 -5.97
C LYS A 232 -4.55 6.79 -7.41
N TYR A 233 -5.80 6.57 -7.80
CA TYR A 233 -6.15 6.14 -9.16
C TYR A 233 -5.66 7.13 -10.20
N HIS A 234 -5.85 8.44 -9.97
CA HIS A 234 -5.40 9.47 -10.89
C HIS A 234 -3.89 9.43 -11.16
N VAL A 235 -3.11 9.09 -10.14
CA VAL A 235 -1.65 8.95 -10.26
C VAL A 235 -1.28 7.65 -10.99
N VAL A 236 -1.93 6.53 -10.66
CA VAL A 236 -1.68 5.21 -11.28
C VAL A 236 -2.07 5.17 -12.75
N GLU A 237 -3.19 5.78 -13.12
CA GLU A 237 -3.69 5.85 -14.51
C GLU A 237 -2.71 6.60 -15.42
N LYS A 238 -2.05 7.64 -14.88
CA LYS A 238 -1.06 8.44 -15.61
C LYS A 238 0.33 7.81 -15.65
N ASP A 239 0.71 7.03 -14.65
CA ASP A 239 2.03 6.40 -14.56
C ASP A 239 1.99 5.07 -13.79
N GLU A 240 1.53 4.01 -14.46
CA GLU A 240 1.41 2.68 -13.86
C GLU A 240 2.76 2.15 -13.33
N ARG A 241 3.87 2.43 -14.00
CA ARG A 241 5.16 1.78 -13.71
C ARG A 241 6.11 2.60 -12.85
N GLU A 242 5.66 3.73 -12.31
CA GLU A 242 6.49 4.61 -11.47
C GLU A 242 7.75 5.07 -12.21
N SER A 243 7.54 5.64 -13.39
CA SER A 243 8.59 6.19 -14.25
C SER A 243 8.66 7.72 -14.24
N GLY A 244 7.68 8.38 -13.62
CA GLY A 244 7.57 9.84 -13.47
C GLY A 244 6.60 10.20 -12.34
N LEU A 245 5.36 10.60 -12.68
CA LEU A 245 4.36 11.09 -11.73
C LEU A 245 4.12 10.18 -10.53
N ARG A 246 4.12 8.85 -10.70
CA ARG A 246 3.84 7.93 -9.60
C ARG A 246 4.93 7.92 -8.53
N GLU A 247 6.11 8.50 -8.81
CA GLU A 247 7.15 8.73 -7.80
C GLU A 247 6.63 9.55 -6.61
N ILE A 248 5.64 10.45 -6.82
CA ILE A 248 5.08 11.30 -5.76
C ILE A 248 4.45 10.50 -4.60
N LEU A 249 4.00 9.27 -4.85
CA LEU A 249 3.47 8.38 -3.81
C LEU A 249 4.54 7.98 -2.79
N ASN A 250 5.82 8.19 -3.09
CA ASN A 250 6.94 7.98 -2.17
C ASN A 250 7.20 9.19 -1.25
N LEU A 251 6.30 10.18 -1.18
CA LEU A 251 6.41 11.27 -0.21
C LEU A 251 6.55 10.70 1.21
N GLY A 252 7.55 11.18 1.97
CA GLY A 252 7.91 10.67 3.31
C GLY A 252 8.58 9.29 3.35
N HIS A 253 8.46 8.48 2.29
CA HIS A 253 8.91 7.08 2.30
C HIS A 253 10.43 6.90 2.29
N THR A 254 11.20 7.88 1.82
CA THR A 254 12.66 7.79 1.83
C THR A 254 13.17 7.60 3.27
N VAL A 255 12.71 8.42 4.21
CA VAL A 255 13.03 8.27 5.64
C VAL A 255 12.18 7.19 6.30
N GLY A 256 10.87 7.12 5.97
CA GLY A 256 9.96 6.15 6.57
C GLY A 256 10.43 4.70 6.43
N ARG A 257 10.83 4.26 5.23
CA ARG A 257 11.31 2.87 5.02
C ARG A 257 12.60 2.55 5.77
N ALA A 258 13.49 3.54 5.91
CA ALA A 258 14.70 3.37 6.70
C ALA A 258 14.34 3.23 8.19
N VAL A 259 13.39 4.02 8.70
CA VAL A 259 12.86 3.90 10.06
C VAL A 259 12.21 2.53 10.30
N GLU A 260 11.38 2.03 9.36
CA GLU A 260 10.79 0.69 9.45
C GLU A 260 11.88 -0.37 9.65
N THR A 261 12.91 -0.32 8.81
CA THR A 261 14.00 -1.31 8.81
C THR A 261 14.84 -1.25 10.07
N VAL A 262 15.29 -0.05 10.49
CA VAL A 262 16.13 0.13 11.70
C VAL A 262 15.33 -0.14 12.97
N SER A 263 14.01 0.07 12.97
CA SER A 263 13.15 -0.34 14.09
C SER A 263 13.06 -1.86 14.26
N GLY A 264 13.56 -2.65 13.30
CA GLY A 264 13.38 -4.09 13.25
C GLY A 264 11.92 -4.49 13.07
N TYR A 265 11.15 -3.69 12.34
CA TYR A 265 9.71 -3.84 12.11
C TYR A 265 8.88 -3.85 13.41
N ARG A 266 9.34 -3.10 14.43
CA ARG A 266 8.56 -2.85 15.66
C ARG A 266 7.50 -1.78 15.43
N LEU A 267 7.82 -0.79 14.61
CA LEU A 267 6.88 0.21 14.13
C LEU A 267 6.08 -0.38 12.97
N LEU A 268 4.79 -0.05 12.94
CA LEU A 268 3.95 -0.28 11.78
C LEU A 268 4.37 0.68 10.66
N HIS A 269 4.03 0.33 9.43
CA HIS A 269 4.32 1.12 8.25
C HIS A 269 3.90 2.59 8.39
N GLY A 270 2.65 2.85 8.81
CA GLY A 270 2.15 4.21 8.98
C GLY A 270 2.82 5.01 10.11
N GLU A 271 3.30 4.34 11.16
CA GLU A 271 4.06 4.98 12.24
C GLU A 271 5.43 5.46 11.74
N ALA A 272 6.11 4.63 10.95
CA ALA A 272 7.37 5.01 10.34
C ALA A 272 7.17 6.06 9.23
N LEU A 273 6.09 5.97 8.45
CA LEU A 273 5.73 6.99 7.46
C LEU A 273 5.47 8.35 8.11
N ALA A 274 4.81 8.42 9.27
CA ALA A 274 4.58 9.67 9.99
C ALA A 274 5.90 10.38 10.36
N ILE A 275 6.88 9.63 10.85
CA ILE A 275 8.25 10.14 11.12
C ILE A 275 8.92 10.57 9.81
N GLY A 276 8.77 9.78 8.75
CA GLY A 276 9.30 10.12 7.43
C GLY A 276 8.69 11.40 6.85
N MET A 277 7.40 11.63 7.09
CA MET A 277 6.68 12.84 6.70
C MET A 277 7.11 14.05 7.52
N ALA A 278 7.41 13.87 8.81
CA ALA A 278 8.00 14.91 9.64
C ALA A 278 9.38 15.36 9.13
N ALA A 279 10.22 14.41 8.71
CA ALA A 279 11.48 14.71 8.03
C ALA A 279 11.24 15.46 6.71
N GLN A 280 10.28 14.98 5.92
CA GLN A 280 9.98 15.54 4.62
C GLN A 280 9.49 17.00 4.72
N VAL A 281 8.58 17.35 5.64
CA VAL A 281 8.10 18.74 5.77
C VAL A 281 9.18 19.68 6.29
N ARG A 282 10.04 19.22 7.20
CA ARG A 282 11.20 20.01 7.65
C ARG A 282 12.16 20.30 6.50
N LEU A 283 12.40 19.31 5.63
CA LEU A 283 13.21 19.48 4.44
C LEU A 283 12.57 20.46 3.44
N SER A 284 11.27 20.31 3.14
CA SER A 284 10.54 21.25 2.27
C SER A 284 10.57 22.68 2.81
N ASN A 285 10.37 22.88 4.12
CA ASN A 285 10.45 24.20 4.75
C ASN A 285 11.86 24.79 4.66
N LYS A 286 12.90 24.01 4.97
CA LYS A 286 14.30 24.45 4.88
C LYS A 286 14.70 24.88 3.46
N LEU A 287 14.12 24.23 2.44
CA LEU A 287 14.35 24.54 1.03
C LEU A 287 13.42 25.63 0.49
N GLY A 288 12.52 26.18 1.30
CA GLY A 288 11.62 27.28 0.94
C GLY A 288 10.39 26.87 0.12
N TYR A 289 10.04 25.57 0.09
CA TYR A 289 8.87 25.07 -0.64
C TYR A 289 7.57 25.06 0.18
N MET A 290 7.64 25.27 1.49
CA MET A 290 6.48 25.41 2.37
C MET A 290 6.82 26.33 3.54
N THR A 291 5.81 26.91 4.20
CA THR A 291 6.04 27.77 5.37
C THR A 291 6.24 26.95 6.66
N PRO A 292 6.81 27.55 7.72
CA PRO A 292 6.89 26.90 9.03
C PRO A 292 5.50 26.51 9.59
N GLU A 293 4.48 27.33 9.35
CA GLU A 293 3.12 27.09 9.79
C GLU A 293 2.52 25.87 9.09
N GLU A 294 2.70 25.76 7.76
CA GLU A 294 2.26 24.58 7.01
C GLU A 294 2.95 23.30 7.50
N ALA A 295 4.24 23.37 7.85
CA ALA A 295 4.97 22.22 8.36
C ALA A 295 4.43 21.78 9.74
N GLU A 296 4.09 22.73 10.61
CA GLU A 296 3.45 22.44 11.89
C GLU A 296 2.04 21.87 11.70
N GLU A 297 1.24 22.40 10.76
CA GLU A 297 -0.09 21.87 10.44
C GLU A 297 -0.04 20.39 10.06
N VAL A 298 0.91 20.01 9.18
CA VAL A 298 1.07 18.60 8.76
C VAL A 298 1.44 17.72 9.95
N THR A 299 2.46 18.08 10.74
CA THR A 299 2.88 17.26 11.88
C THR A 299 1.81 17.19 12.98
N ALA A 300 1.06 18.27 13.19
CA ALA A 300 -0.07 18.30 14.11
C ALA A 300 -1.19 17.35 13.66
N LEU A 301 -1.44 17.22 12.35
CA LEU A 301 -2.45 16.29 11.83
C LEU A 301 -2.05 14.82 12.07
N TYR A 302 -0.78 14.46 11.88
CA TYR A 302 -0.26 13.13 12.23
C TYR A 302 -0.42 12.85 13.73
N LYS A 303 -0.07 13.80 14.60
CA LYS A 303 -0.28 13.69 16.06
C LYS A 303 -1.77 13.51 16.38
N LYS A 304 -2.66 14.23 15.69
CA LYS A 304 -4.12 14.12 15.84
C LYS A 304 -4.64 12.74 15.46
N ALA A 305 -4.03 12.09 14.47
CA ALA A 305 -4.31 10.70 14.11
C ALA A 305 -3.77 9.66 15.11
N GLY A 306 -3.06 10.11 16.16
CA GLY A 306 -2.45 9.23 17.17
C GLY A 306 -1.07 8.69 16.77
N LEU A 307 -0.39 9.34 15.82
CA LEU A 307 0.93 8.92 15.32
C LEU A 307 2.04 9.81 15.90
N SER A 308 3.17 9.20 16.26
CA SER A 308 4.39 9.93 16.60
C SER A 308 5.05 10.48 15.34
N VAL A 309 5.62 11.68 15.46
CA VAL A 309 6.44 12.31 14.41
C VAL A 309 7.93 12.39 14.78
N GLU A 310 8.29 11.91 15.97
CA GLU A 310 9.65 11.88 16.49
C GLU A 310 10.26 10.48 16.36
N ILE A 311 11.59 10.42 16.18
CA ILE A 311 12.32 9.16 16.12
C ILE A 311 12.40 8.57 17.55
N PRO A 312 11.90 7.32 17.78
CA PRO A 312 11.99 6.69 19.09
C PRO A 312 13.42 6.55 19.61
N ASP A 313 13.63 6.71 20.92
CA ASP A 313 14.96 6.68 21.55
C ASP A 313 15.78 5.40 21.33
N TYR A 314 15.12 4.28 21.03
CA TYR A 314 15.79 3.01 20.76
C TYR A 314 16.34 2.89 19.34
N ILE A 315 16.01 3.84 18.45
CA ILE A 315 16.55 3.92 17.08
C ILE A 315 17.76 4.84 17.11
N ASP A 316 18.93 4.31 16.77
CA ASP A 316 20.12 5.12 16.59
C ASP A 316 19.99 5.98 15.32
N ARG A 317 20.03 7.30 15.49
CA ARG A 317 19.93 8.26 14.38
C ARG A 317 21.12 8.15 13.43
N GLU A 318 22.31 7.77 13.91
CA GLU A 318 23.47 7.52 13.06
C GLU A 318 23.26 6.29 12.19
N GLU A 319 22.76 5.20 12.77
CA GLU A 319 22.41 3.98 12.04
C GLU A 319 21.32 4.28 10.99
N LEU A 320 20.32 5.09 11.34
CA LEU A 320 19.28 5.52 10.41
C LEU A 320 19.85 6.31 9.22
N VAL A 321 20.75 7.27 9.47
CA VAL A 321 21.44 8.02 8.41
C VAL A 321 22.25 7.07 7.53
N GLN A 322 23.05 6.19 8.11
CA GLN A 322 23.82 5.20 7.34
C GLN A 322 22.89 4.31 6.50
N LYS A 323 21.78 3.85 7.06
CA LYS A 323 20.82 2.99 6.39
C LYS A 323 20.27 3.64 5.13
N LEU A 324 19.93 4.94 5.20
CA LEU A 324 19.46 5.70 4.04
C LEU A 324 20.46 5.65 2.87
N TYR A 325 21.77 5.77 3.14
CA TYR A 325 22.79 5.77 2.08
C TYR A 325 23.20 4.38 1.60
N THR A 326 22.84 3.32 2.33
CA THR A 326 23.02 1.93 1.89
C THR A 326 21.84 1.40 1.06
N ASP A 327 20.70 2.11 1.05
CA ASP A 327 19.51 1.74 0.28
C ASP A 327 19.65 2.11 -1.22
N LYS A 328 19.13 1.25 -2.10
CA LYS A 328 19.33 1.27 -3.56
C LYS A 328 18.63 2.43 -4.28
N LYS A 329 17.95 3.34 -3.57
CA LYS A 329 17.46 4.62 -4.12
C LYS A 329 18.61 5.61 -4.39
N VAL A 330 19.80 5.31 -3.89
CA VAL A 330 21.02 6.06 -4.15
C VAL A 330 21.51 5.79 -5.59
N ARG A 331 21.13 6.65 -6.55
CA ARG A 331 21.82 6.72 -7.85
C ARG A 331 23.05 7.63 -7.67
N ASN A 332 24.24 7.10 -7.91
CA ASN A 332 25.52 7.83 -7.83
C ASN A 332 25.82 8.46 -6.44
N GLY A 333 25.47 7.80 -5.34
CA GLY A 333 25.78 8.32 -4.00
C GLY A 333 24.82 9.41 -3.47
N LYS A 334 23.78 9.78 -4.23
CA LYS A 334 22.80 10.79 -3.83
C LYS A 334 21.40 10.22 -3.56
N LEU A 335 20.82 10.54 -2.40
CA LEU A 335 19.44 10.24 -2.06
C LEU A 335 18.48 11.18 -2.78
N ARG A 336 17.41 10.61 -3.35
CA ARG A 336 16.34 11.39 -3.98
C ARG A 336 15.14 11.53 -3.04
N PHE A 337 14.61 12.74 -2.96
CA PHE A 337 13.44 13.08 -2.15
C PHE A 337 12.35 13.68 -3.02
N VAL A 338 11.13 13.22 -2.80
CA VAL A 338 9.91 13.93 -3.22
C VAL A 338 9.64 15.02 -2.19
N LEU A 339 9.37 16.24 -2.65
CA LEU A 339 9.11 17.38 -1.78
C LEU A 339 7.68 17.90 -1.95
N GLN A 340 7.04 18.26 -0.84
CA GLN A 340 5.81 19.05 -0.80
C GLN A 340 6.09 20.49 -1.23
N LYS A 341 5.10 21.09 -1.90
CA LYS A 341 5.03 22.51 -2.26
C LYS A 341 3.81 23.13 -1.57
N GLY A 342 3.98 23.49 -0.31
CA GLY A 342 2.86 23.72 0.61
C GLY A 342 2.02 22.45 0.81
N ILE A 343 0.81 22.61 1.34
CA ILE A 343 -0.12 21.49 1.56
C ILE A 343 -1.03 21.33 0.33
N GLY A 344 -1.07 20.11 -0.23
CA GLY A 344 -1.93 19.74 -1.34
C GLY A 344 -1.24 19.74 -2.70
N ASP A 345 0.09 19.93 -2.75
CA ASP A 345 0.86 19.95 -3.98
C ASP A 345 2.31 19.44 -3.74
N VAL A 346 2.97 19.04 -4.81
CA VAL A 346 4.36 18.55 -4.80
C VAL A 346 5.23 19.36 -5.74
N VAL A 347 6.53 19.39 -5.47
CA VAL A 347 7.49 20.09 -6.34
C VAL A 347 7.75 19.23 -7.57
N GLU A 348 7.41 19.78 -8.74
CA GLU A 348 7.93 19.33 -10.03
C GLU A 348 9.15 20.19 -10.37
N PHE A 349 10.33 19.58 -10.39
CA PHE A 349 11.60 20.30 -10.60
C PHE A 349 11.85 20.57 -12.09
N GLU A 350 11.44 19.62 -12.92
CA GLU A 350 11.45 19.64 -14.38
C GLU A 350 10.25 18.81 -14.86
N ASP A 351 9.85 18.95 -16.14
CA ASP A 351 8.71 18.20 -16.72
C ASP A 351 8.86 16.69 -16.47
N GLY A 352 7.95 16.12 -15.68
CA GLY A 352 7.94 14.71 -15.29
C GLY A 352 8.94 14.31 -14.21
N VAL A 353 9.65 15.26 -13.57
CA VAL A 353 10.68 15.00 -12.54
C VAL A 353 10.22 15.51 -11.17
N PHE A 354 9.79 14.58 -10.32
CA PHE A 354 9.18 14.88 -9.01
C PHE A 354 10.09 14.62 -7.80
N ALA A 355 11.33 14.17 -8.04
CA ALA A 355 12.30 13.98 -6.98
C ALA A 355 13.64 14.64 -7.30
N VAL A 356 14.27 15.17 -6.26
CA VAL A 356 15.56 15.86 -6.34
C VAL A 356 16.60 15.18 -5.46
N ALA A 357 17.85 15.22 -5.90
CA ALA A 357 18.97 14.76 -5.10
C ALA A 357 19.23 15.73 -3.94
N ILE A 358 19.37 15.19 -2.73
CA ILE A 358 19.68 15.97 -1.51
C ILE A 358 21.05 15.53 -0.98
N GLU A 359 21.88 16.51 -0.63
CA GLU A 359 23.21 16.27 -0.06
C GLU A 359 23.12 15.68 1.35
N GLU A 360 24.07 14.82 1.71
CA GLU A 360 24.03 14.08 2.97
C GLU A 360 23.97 14.95 4.20
N ALA A 361 24.76 16.02 4.24
CA ALA A 361 24.76 16.95 5.35
C ALA A 361 23.35 17.54 5.62
N VAL A 362 22.57 17.81 4.56
CA VAL A 362 21.22 18.39 4.68
C VAL A 362 20.24 17.35 5.19
N ALA A 363 20.24 16.14 4.63
CA ALA A 363 19.37 15.05 5.09
C ALA A 363 19.67 14.68 6.55
N ARG A 364 20.96 14.61 6.90
CA ARG A 364 21.45 14.33 8.25
C ARG A 364 20.99 15.39 9.25
N GLU A 365 21.12 16.67 8.92
CA GLU A 365 20.66 17.77 9.78
C GLU A 365 19.17 17.63 10.13
N VAL A 366 18.33 17.30 9.13
CA VAL A 366 16.89 17.09 9.34
C VAL A 366 16.62 15.90 10.26
N ILE A 367 17.29 14.77 10.03
CA ILE A 367 17.10 13.53 10.81
C ILE A 367 17.56 13.72 12.26
N MET A 368 18.66 14.43 12.47
CA MET A 368 19.20 14.70 13.80
C MET A 368 18.33 15.66 14.63
N ALA A 369 17.41 16.37 13.98
CA ALA A 369 16.50 17.32 14.62
C ALA A 369 15.10 16.75 14.93
N LEU A 370 14.88 15.46 14.64
CA LEU A 370 13.65 14.69 14.90
C LEU A 370 13.78 13.76 16.11
#